data_AF-A0A167VV38-F1
#
_entry.id   AF-A0A167VV38-F1
#
_cell.length_a   1.000
_cell.length_b   1.000
_cell.length_c   1.000
_cell.angle_alpha   90.00
_cell.angle_beta   90.00
_cell.angle_gamma   90.00
#
_symmetry.space_group_name_H-M   'P 1'
#
loop_
_entity.id
_entity.type
_entity.pdbx_description
1 polymer ?
#
loop_
_entity_poly.entity_id
_entity_poly.type
_entity_poly.pdbx_seq_one_letter_code
_entity_poly.pdbx_strand_id
1 'polypeptide(L)'
;MPSFDFITLKEFRLSLERDYSEMAKCLQAEAWKSVQVLAGSIVESLLIDYLLSTSAPDRPSKDPLRIDLAEAITICRNEGVLTARTADLCSVIRSYRNLIHPGRVVRTGEPEPNRSSATIATTLIDMIADELARTRRKSVGLTAEQIVSKVRRDSNSSTIIKHLILEANETQRERLLLELIPDTYMNRPEDPEPFDNEPERLLTAYRVTMENVSDEIRERVAAQFVRILREEDGDYVDRYSAGFFSAPDIRNVAKQYEPLVREFLLGRAARTHTNETLRMLKGIAPFLELSDVDKWLDPYVRTITSSQESDSLKSHAKDQFSMEFIGSTGEFDRAVTTRLDAWHRTFVRSNNTERAAAVEEMKDMVDIPF
;
A
#
# COMPACT_ATOMS: atom_id res chain seq x y z
N MET A 1 16.64 4.30 17.72
CA MET A 1 16.28 5.39 16.79
C MET A 1 14.81 5.69 17.01
N PRO A 2 14.42 6.96 17.19
CA PRO A 2 13.02 7.35 17.21
C PRO A 2 12.41 6.99 15.84
N SER A 3 11.15 6.54 15.86
CA SER A 3 10.41 6.30 14.62
C SER A 3 9.94 7.66 14.08
N PHE A 4 10.25 7.95 12.82
CA PHE A 4 9.79 9.14 12.10
C PHE A 4 8.58 8.82 11.20
N ASP A 5 7.88 7.73 11.46
CA ASP A 5 6.77 7.22 10.63
C ASP A 5 5.57 8.18 10.61
N PHE A 6 5.47 9.05 11.62
CA PHE A 6 4.45 10.09 11.71
C PHE A 6 4.65 11.25 10.69
N ILE A 7 5.82 11.31 10.04
CA ILE A 7 6.12 12.27 8.99
C ILE A 7 5.50 11.78 7.70
N THR A 8 4.64 12.58 7.07
CA THR A 8 3.88 12.16 5.88
C THR A 8 4.71 12.21 4.61
N LEU A 9 5.55 13.23 4.45
CA LEU A 9 6.37 13.42 3.25
C LEU A 9 7.60 12.49 3.27
N LYS A 10 7.67 11.58 2.30
CA LYS A 10 8.72 10.54 2.20
C LYS A 10 10.12 11.14 2.12
N GLU A 11 10.33 12.15 1.29
CA GLU A 11 11.64 12.79 1.12
C GLU A 11 12.14 13.43 2.42
N PHE A 12 11.26 14.10 3.16
CA PHE A 12 11.56 14.69 4.47
C PHE A 12 11.90 13.61 5.50
N ARG A 13 11.12 12.52 5.55
CA ARG A 13 11.38 11.39 6.45
C ARG A 13 12.75 10.76 6.19
N LEU A 14 13.04 10.44 4.92
CA LEU A 14 14.32 9.85 4.53
C LEU A 14 15.50 10.78 4.84
N SER A 15 15.34 12.10 4.66
CA SER A 15 16.35 13.07 5.05
C SER A 15 16.58 13.06 6.56
N LEU A 16 15.52 13.09 7.36
CA LEU A 16 15.60 13.07 8.83
C LEU A 16 16.22 11.78 9.38
N GLU A 17 15.88 10.64 8.79
CA GLU A 17 16.48 9.34 9.14
C GLU A 17 17.98 9.31 8.86
N ARG A 18 18.40 9.89 7.71
CA ARG A 18 19.81 10.04 7.36
C ARG A 18 20.54 10.96 8.32
N ASP A 19 19.99 12.14 8.61
CA ASP A 19 20.58 13.13 9.52
C ASP A 19 20.70 12.55 10.94
N TYR A 20 19.69 11.83 11.42
CA TYR A 20 19.76 11.16 12.72
C TYR A 20 20.82 10.05 12.73
N SER A 21 20.90 9.24 11.68
CA SER A 21 21.93 8.20 11.54
C SER A 21 23.34 8.80 11.53
N GLU A 22 23.54 9.92 10.84
CA GLU A 22 24.80 10.66 10.83
C GLU A 22 25.13 11.22 12.22
N MET A 23 24.16 11.86 12.88
CA MET A 23 24.32 12.36 14.25
C MET A 23 24.72 11.25 15.22
N ALA A 24 24.10 10.07 15.12
CA ALA A 24 24.42 8.92 15.96
C ALA A 24 25.86 8.44 15.73
N LYS A 25 26.36 8.46 14.49
CA LYS A 25 27.77 8.17 14.17
C LYS A 25 28.71 9.23 14.76
N CYS A 26 28.34 10.51 14.67
CA CYS A 26 29.11 11.59 15.31
C CYS A 26 29.19 11.42 16.84
N LEU A 27 28.11 10.96 17.47
CA LEU A 27 28.07 10.71 18.92
C LEU A 27 29.02 9.56 19.29
N GLN A 28 29.05 8.49 18.50
CA GLN A 28 29.99 7.37 18.69
C GLN A 28 31.45 7.78 18.48
N ALA A 29 31.70 8.69 17.53
CA ALA A 29 33.02 9.21 17.21
C ALA A 29 33.47 10.38 18.11
N GLU A 30 32.71 10.70 19.15
CA GLU A 30 33.00 11.79 20.08
C GLU A 30 33.06 13.20 19.45
N ALA A 31 32.42 13.37 18.29
CA ALA A 31 32.34 14.63 17.56
C ALA A 31 31.21 15.53 18.12
N TRP A 32 31.35 15.98 19.37
CA TRP A 32 30.29 16.66 20.14
C TRP A 32 29.69 17.88 19.46
N LYS A 33 30.53 18.69 18.80
CA LYS A 33 30.08 19.85 18.04
C LYS A 33 29.17 19.46 16.88
N SER A 34 29.53 18.41 16.13
CA SER A 34 28.74 17.91 15.01
C SER A 34 27.40 17.35 15.49
N VAL A 35 27.39 16.60 16.60
CA VAL A 35 26.14 16.11 17.22
C VAL A 35 25.20 17.26 17.52
N GLN A 36 25.71 18.33 18.12
CA GLN A 36 24.93 19.49 18.50
C GLN A 36 24.37 20.29 17.31
N VAL A 37 25.16 20.46 16.25
CA VAL A 37 24.72 21.13 15.02
C VAL A 37 23.65 20.30 14.31
N LEU A 38 23.87 18.99 14.13
CA LEU A 38 22.91 18.09 13.51
C LEU A 38 21.62 17.99 14.32
N ALA A 39 21.70 17.93 15.65
CA ALA A 39 20.53 17.94 16.52
C ALA A 39 19.68 19.20 16.33
N GLY A 40 20.32 20.37 16.15
CA GLY A 40 19.62 21.61 15.82
C GLY A 40 18.87 21.56 14.50
N SER A 41 19.49 20.98 13.48
CA SER A 41 18.85 20.78 12.17
C SER A 41 17.68 19.80 12.24
N ILE A 42 17.85 18.66 12.91
CA ILE A 42 16.80 17.63 13.07
C ILE A 42 15.58 18.21 13.79
N VAL A 43 15.79 18.94 14.90
CA VAL A 43 14.68 19.58 15.63
C VAL A 43 13.96 20.61 14.76
N GLU A 44 14.70 21.45 14.03
CA GLU A 44 14.09 22.41 13.09
C GLU A 44 13.23 21.68 12.05
N SER A 45 13.78 20.67 11.38
CA SER A 45 13.07 19.89 10.38
C SER A 45 11.81 19.20 10.93
N LEU A 46 11.86 18.64 12.15
CA LEU A 46 10.70 18.02 12.79
C LEU A 46 9.56 19.00 13.06
N LEU A 47 9.88 20.20 13.54
CA LEU A 47 8.87 21.22 13.83
C LEU A 47 8.31 21.82 12.55
N ILE A 48 9.15 22.08 11.55
CA ILE A 48 8.71 22.59 10.25
C ILE A 48 7.81 21.57 9.54
N ASP A 49 8.16 20.29 9.55
CA ASP A 49 7.31 19.23 8.98
C ASP A 49 5.91 19.20 9.63
N TYR A 50 5.86 19.29 10.95
CA TYR A 50 4.58 19.38 11.66
C TYR A 50 3.76 20.59 11.20
N LEU A 51 4.39 21.76 11.10
CA LEU A 51 3.72 22.99 10.66
C LEU A 51 3.30 22.95 9.18
N LEU A 52 4.05 22.29 8.30
CA LEU A 52 3.66 22.15 6.89
C LEU A 52 2.46 21.22 6.71
N SER A 53 2.40 20.17 7.51
CA SER A 53 1.40 19.10 7.36
C SER A 53 0.10 19.33 8.14
N THR A 54 0.02 20.37 8.95
CA THR A 54 -1.15 20.69 9.76
C THR A 54 -1.66 22.07 9.40
N SER A 55 -2.96 22.32 9.54
CA SER A 55 -3.56 23.65 9.42
C SER A 55 -4.19 23.99 10.76
N ALA A 56 -3.69 25.03 11.43
CA ALA A 56 -4.32 25.53 12.67
C ALA A 56 -5.03 26.87 12.38
N PRO A 57 -6.29 27.05 12.81
CA PRO A 57 -7.08 28.25 12.49
C PRO A 57 -6.40 29.56 12.89
N ASP A 58 -5.67 29.54 14.01
CA ASP A 58 -5.01 30.70 14.59
C ASP A 58 -3.53 30.82 14.21
N ARG A 59 -3.06 30.02 13.24
CA ARG A 59 -1.65 30.05 12.83
C ARG A 59 -1.35 31.33 12.03
N PRO A 60 -0.24 32.03 12.32
CA PRO A 60 0.20 33.14 11.48
C PRO A 60 0.35 32.70 10.01
N SER A 61 -0.10 33.53 9.06
CA SER A 61 -0.07 33.27 7.60
C SER A 61 1.36 33.28 6.99
N LYS A 62 2.39 32.99 7.79
CA LYS A 62 3.76 32.85 7.30
C LYS A 62 3.99 31.42 6.83
N ASP A 63 4.63 31.30 5.66
CA ASP A 63 5.15 30.04 5.16
C ASP A 63 6.09 29.39 6.19
N PRO A 64 5.80 28.16 6.68
CA PRO A 64 6.65 27.46 7.63
C PRO A 64 8.10 27.27 7.14
N LEU A 65 8.34 27.24 5.82
CA LEU A 65 9.70 27.13 5.29
C LEU A 65 10.53 28.43 5.45
N ARG A 66 9.90 29.53 5.87
CA ARG A 66 10.51 30.85 5.99
C ARG A 66 10.64 31.36 7.42
N ILE A 67 10.11 30.63 8.40
CA ILE A 67 10.25 30.99 9.81
C ILE A 67 11.53 30.40 10.38
N ASP A 68 12.09 31.04 11.41
CA ASP A 68 13.25 30.48 12.11
C ASP A 68 12.84 29.44 13.17
N LEU A 69 13.81 28.67 13.66
CA LEU A 69 13.58 27.67 14.70
C LEU A 69 12.91 28.24 15.96
N ALA A 70 13.18 29.50 16.34
CA ALA A 70 12.59 30.09 17.54
C ALA A 70 11.09 30.38 17.34
N GLU A 71 10.72 30.87 16.17
CA GLU A 71 9.33 31.07 15.75
C GLU A 71 8.62 29.70 15.66
N ALA A 72 9.26 28.68 15.08
CA ALA A 72 8.70 27.32 15.00
C ALA A 72 8.42 26.70 16.39
N ILE A 73 9.37 26.80 17.33
CA ILE A 73 9.19 26.34 18.72
C ILE A 73 8.02 27.07 19.38
N THR A 74 7.91 28.39 19.18
CA THR A 74 6.86 29.21 19.78
C THR A 74 5.49 28.81 19.26
N ILE A 75 5.35 28.62 17.95
CA ILE A 75 4.08 28.17 17.35
C ILE A 75 3.71 26.77 17.87
N CYS A 76 4.64 25.81 17.85
CA CYS A 76 4.36 24.45 18.32
C CYS A 76 4.02 24.38 19.82
N ARG A 77 4.61 25.25 20.64
CA ARG A 77 4.23 25.41 22.06
C ARG A 77 2.82 25.96 22.20
N ASN A 78 2.48 27.01 21.45
CA ASN A 78 1.17 27.66 21.52
C ASN A 78 0.04 26.74 21.03
N GLU A 79 0.33 25.89 20.04
CA GLU A 79 -0.59 24.85 19.56
C GLU A 79 -0.70 23.65 20.53
N GLY A 80 0.04 23.63 21.64
CA GLY A 80 0.02 22.55 22.63
C GLY A 80 0.70 21.26 22.16
N VAL A 81 1.47 21.34 21.08
CA VAL A 81 2.17 20.21 20.44
C VAL A 81 3.42 19.87 21.22
N LEU A 82 4.17 20.92 21.61
CA LEU A 82 5.28 20.80 22.54
C LEU A 82 4.83 21.15 23.95
N THR A 83 5.27 20.38 24.92
CA THR A 83 5.12 20.78 26.33
C THR A 83 5.98 22.02 26.62
N ALA A 84 5.59 22.82 27.62
CA ALA A 84 6.38 23.99 28.02
C ALA A 84 7.83 23.60 28.36
N ARG A 85 8.03 22.47 29.03
CA ARG A 85 9.34 21.91 29.35
C ARG A 85 10.15 21.61 28.08
N THR A 86 9.57 20.93 27.10
CA THR A 86 10.25 20.56 25.85
C THR A 86 10.59 21.82 25.05
N ALA A 87 9.67 22.78 24.94
CA ALA A 87 9.92 24.05 24.26
C ALA A 87 11.05 24.86 24.91
N ASP A 88 11.12 24.92 26.24
CA ASP A 88 12.19 25.60 26.96
C ASP A 88 13.55 24.91 26.72
N LEU A 89 13.59 23.57 26.65
CA LEU A 89 14.79 22.81 26.29
C LEU A 89 15.23 23.05 24.82
N CYS A 90 14.28 23.19 23.88
CA CYS A 90 14.60 23.49 22.47
C CYS A 90 15.33 24.81 22.30
N SER A 91 15.08 25.78 23.19
CA SER A 91 15.77 27.08 23.17
C SER A 91 17.30 26.95 23.33
N VAL A 92 17.76 25.90 24.00
CA VAL A 92 19.19 25.59 24.18
C VAL A 92 19.78 25.02 22.89
N ILE A 93 19.04 24.16 22.19
CA ILE A 93 19.45 23.59 20.89
C ILE A 93 19.59 24.69 19.82
N ARG A 94 18.80 25.76 19.89
CA ARG A 94 18.98 26.93 19.01
C ARG A 94 20.40 27.51 19.14
N SER A 95 20.96 27.56 20.34
CA SER A 95 22.34 28.02 20.57
C SER A 95 23.34 27.06 19.95
N TYR A 96 23.07 25.75 20.00
CA TYR A 96 23.93 24.70 19.46
C TYR A 96 24.12 24.75 17.93
N ARG A 97 23.07 25.03 17.15
CA ARG A 97 23.20 25.23 15.69
C ARG A 97 24.18 26.36 15.36
N ASN A 98 24.17 27.41 16.18
CA ASN A 98 25.01 28.59 15.97
C ASN A 98 26.50 28.34 16.22
N LEU A 99 26.87 27.21 16.84
CA LEU A 99 28.27 26.82 17.06
C LEU A 99 29.02 26.55 15.76
N ILE A 100 28.33 26.34 14.64
CA ILE A 100 28.97 26.26 13.32
C ILE A 100 29.76 27.53 12.97
N HIS A 101 29.45 28.68 13.59
CA HIS A 101 30.11 29.96 13.37
C HIS A 101 31.18 30.26 14.44
N PRO A 102 32.50 30.08 14.16
CA PRO A 102 33.55 30.22 15.17
C PRO A 102 33.61 31.62 15.80
N GLY A 103 33.41 32.67 15.00
CA GLY A 103 33.43 34.05 15.50
C GLY A 103 32.32 34.37 16.51
N ARG A 104 31.21 33.63 16.48
CA ARG A 104 30.14 33.78 17.47
C ARG A 104 30.54 33.17 18.80
N VAL A 105 31.11 31.96 18.79
CA VAL A 105 31.58 31.25 20.00
C VAL A 105 32.57 32.11 20.78
N VAL A 106 33.54 32.72 20.08
CA VAL A 106 34.53 33.62 20.68
C VAL A 106 33.86 34.85 21.31
N ARG A 107 32.81 35.39 20.70
CA ARG A 107 32.11 36.58 21.19
C ARG A 107 31.17 36.29 22.35
N THR A 108 30.45 35.17 22.33
CA THR A 108 29.43 34.83 23.33
C THR A 108 30.00 34.08 24.53
N GLY A 109 31.22 33.54 24.43
CA GLY A 109 31.86 32.77 25.50
C GLY A 109 31.10 31.48 25.82
N GLU A 110 30.38 30.94 24.84
CA GLU A 110 29.63 29.69 25.01
C GLU A 110 30.60 28.53 25.32
N PRO A 111 30.27 27.68 26.31
CA PRO A 111 31.14 26.56 26.67
C PRO A 111 31.27 25.57 25.52
N GLU A 112 32.44 24.94 25.42
CA GLU A 112 32.69 23.95 24.36
C GLU A 112 31.71 22.75 24.47
N PRO A 113 31.22 22.24 23.33
CA PRO A 113 30.43 21.03 23.28
C PRO A 113 31.14 19.85 23.92
N ASN A 114 30.43 19.10 24.74
CA ASN A 114 30.97 17.95 25.45
C ASN A 114 29.95 16.80 25.42
N ARG A 115 30.37 15.65 25.94
CA ARG A 115 29.53 14.45 25.97
C ARG A 115 28.17 14.68 26.64
N SER A 116 28.13 15.43 27.75
CA SER A 116 26.88 15.68 28.48
C SER A 116 25.92 16.51 27.64
N SER A 117 26.40 17.61 27.07
CA SER A 117 25.56 18.49 26.25
C SER A 117 25.14 17.85 24.92
N ALA A 118 25.98 16.98 24.33
CA ALA A 118 25.62 16.16 23.16
C ALA A 118 24.55 15.10 23.48
N THR A 119 24.66 14.45 24.64
CA THR A 119 23.68 13.46 25.11
C THR A 119 22.31 14.12 25.33
N ILE A 120 22.29 15.28 26.00
CA ILE A 120 21.06 16.06 26.21
C ILE A 120 20.39 16.42 24.88
N ALA A 121 21.16 16.87 23.89
CA ALA A 121 20.64 17.21 22.58
C ALA A 121 19.99 16.00 21.88
N THR A 122 20.63 14.83 21.99
CA THR A 122 20.11 13.57 21.42
C THR A 122 18.80 13.15 22.11
N THR A 123 18.75 13.15 23.45
CA THR A 123 17.54 12.82 24.21
C THR A 123 16.38 13.78 23.89
N LEU A 124 16.68 15.05 23.63
CA LEU A 124 15.65 16.03 23.30
C LEU A 124 14.96 15.73 21.96
N ILE A 125 15.69 15.24 20.97
CA ILE A 125 15.10 14.79 19.69
C ILE A 125 14.08 13.69 19.94
N ASP A 126 14.43 12.69 20.75
CA ASP A 126 13.53 11.58 21.06
C ASP A 126 12.25 12.09 21.77
N MET A 127 12.38 13.03 22.71
CA MET A 127 11.24 13.65 23.39
C MET A 127 10.33 14.42 22.41
N ILE A 128 10.92 15.21 21.51
CA ILE A 128 10.16 15.99 20.51
C ILE A 128 9.46 15.06 19.52
N ALA A 129 10.16 14.05 19.02
CA ALA A 129 9.60 13.06 18.11
C ALA A 129 8.39 12.35 18.75
N ASP A 130 8.49 11.96 20.02
CA ASP A 130 7.40 11.35 20.77
C ASP A 130 6.21 12.31 20.97
N GLU A 131 6.45 13.57 21.34
CA GLU A 131 5.40 14.58 21.51
C GLU A 131 4.67 14.87 20.19
N LEU A 132 5.42 15.03 19.09
CA LEU A 132 4.87 15.21 17.75
C LEU A 132 4.07 13.99 17.30
N ALA A 133 4.60 12.78 17.50
CA ALA A 133 3.93 11.54 17.15
C ALA A 133 2.62 11.35 17.92
N ARG A 134 2.57 11.75 19.21
CA ARG A 134 1.35 11.69 20.03
C ARG A 134 0.32 12.72 19.57
N THR A 135 0.74 13.94 19.28
CA THR A 135 -0.16 15.00 18.82
C THR A 135 -0.73 14.66 17.46
N ARG A 136 0.10 14.20 16.53
CA ARG A 136 -0.35 13.68 15.23
C ARG A 136 -1.27 12.49 15.37
N ARG A 137 -1.03 11.54 16.27
CA ARG A 137 -1.98 10.44 16.52
C ARG A 137 -3.36 10.93 16.96
N LYS A 138 -3.40 11.99 17.77
CA LYS A 138 -4.67 12.61 18.19
C LYS A 138 -5.39 13.35 17.05
N SER A 139 -4.64 13.93 16.10
CA SER A 139 -5.23 14.73 15.02
C SER A 139 -5.40 14.02 13.68
N VAL A 140 -4.63 12.95 13.42
CA VAL A 140 -4.50 12.26 12.12
C VAL A 140 -4.98 10.80 12.18
N GLY A 141 -5.11 10.23 13.39
CA GLY A 141 -5.46 8.83 13.60
C GLY A 141 -4.28 7.88 13.45
N LEU A 142 -4.51 6.65 12.99
CA LEU A 142 -3.48 5.61 12.89
C LEU A 142 -2.55 5.83 11.69
N THR A 143 -1.25 5.57 11.88
CA THR A 143 -0.26 5.54 10.79
C THR A 143 -0.29 4.21 10.05
N ALA A 144 0.15 4.20 8.80
CA ALA A 144 0.22 3.01 7.98
C ALA A 144 1.14 1.93 8.58
N GLU A 145 2.28 2.32 9.15
CA GLU A 145 3.22 1.42 9.84
C GLU A 145 2.59 0.76 11.07
N GLN A 146 1.81 1.52 11.85
CA GLN A 146 1.08 0.96 12.99
C GLN A 146 0.06 -0.09 12.53
N ILE A 147 -0.64 0.18 11.43
CA ILE A 147 -1.62 -0.75 10.87
C ILE A 147 -0.92 -2.02 10.38
N VAL A 148 0.14 -1.89 9.57
CA VAL A 148 0.90 -3.06 9.11
C VAL A 148 1.50 -3.82 10.29
N SER A 149 2.10 -3.14 11.26
CA SER A 149 2.64 -3.80 12.45
C SER A 149 1.56 -4.56 13.24
N LYS A 150 0.33 -4.02 13.28
CA LYS A 150 -0.81 -4.68 13.94
C LYS A 150 -1.27 -5.89 13.13
N VAL A 151 -1.40 -5.76 11.81
CA VAL A 151 -1.78 -6.84 10.89
C VAL A 151 -0.81 -8.02 10.95
N ARG A 152 0.48 -7.74 11.06
CA ARG A 152 1.52 -8.77 11.15
C ARG A 152 1.49 -9.51 12.49
N ARG A 153 1.40 -8.77 13.60
CA ARG A 153 1.58 -9.34 14.95
C ARG A 153 0.32 -9.93 15.57
N ASP A 154 -0.86 -9.51 15.15
CA ASP A 154 -2.13 -9.93 15.75
C ASP A 154 -2.91 -10.81 14.78
N SER A 155 -2.99 -12.11 15.08
CA SER A 155 -3.71 -13.08 14.25
C SER A 155 -5.19 -12.76 14.10
N ASN A 156 -5.77 -11.98 15.02
CA ASN A 156 -7.17 -11.57 15.01
C ASN A 156 -7.39 -10.20 14.35
N SER A 157 -6.34 -9.55 13.83
CA SER A 157 -6.42 -8.20 13.26
C SER A 157 -7.46 -8.09 12.14
N SER A 158 -7.68 -9.16 11.36
CA SER A 158 -8.65 -9.18 10.26
C SER A 158 -10.07 -8.83 10.70
N THR A 159 -10.44 -9.09 11.96
CA THR A 159 -11.78 -8.77 12.49
C THR A 159 -11.98 -7.27 12.72
N ILE A 160 -10.90 -6.55 13.00
CA ILE A 160 -10.92 -5.11 13.31
C ILE A 160 -10.30 -4.25 12.20
N ILE A 161 -9.79 -4.88 11.13
CA ILE A 161 -8.97 -4.18 10.12
C ILE A 161 -9.71 -3.00 9.50
N LYS A 162 -11.01 -3.15 9.23
CA LYS A 162 -11.82 -2.04 8.71
C LYS A 162 -11.84 -0.83 9.64
N HIS A 163 -11.93 -1.04 10.95
CA HIS A 163 -11.87 0.06 11.92
C HIS A 163 -10.48 0.71 11.92
N LEU A 164 -9.41 -0.09 11.89
CA LEU A 164 -8.04 0.43 11.83
C LEU A 164 -7.78 1.26 10.57
N ILE A 165 -8.27 0.81 9.41
CA ILE A 165 -8.16 1.53 8.14
C ILE A 165 -8.97 2.83 8.15
N LEU A 166 -10.19 2.81 8.72
CA LEU A 166 -11.03 4.00 8.80
C LEU A 166 -10.46 5.08 9.73
N GLU A 167 -9.69 4.70 10.75
CA GLU A 167 -8.94 5.64 11.59
C GLU A 167 -7.71 6.23 10.87
N ALA A 168 -7.22 5.63 9.80
CA ALA A 168 -6.13 6.20 9.01
C ALA A 168 -6.66 7.30 8.08
N ASN A 169 -5.90 8.39 7.91
CA ASN A 169 -6.22 9.39 6.91
C ASN A 169 -5.93 8.87 5.47
N GLU A 170 -6.39 9.62 4.47
CA GLU A 170 -6.29 9.23 3.07
C GLU A 170 -4.84 9.03 2.59
N THR A 171 -3.91 9.89 3.00
CA THR A 171 -2.47 9.74 2.69
C THR A 171 -1.87 8.45 3.26
N GLN A 172 -2.26 8.07 4.49
CA GLN A 172 -1.81 6.81 5.10
C GLN A 172 -2.42 5.60 4.38
N ARG A 173 -3.68 5.66 3.96
CA ARG A 173 -4.33 4.60 3.18
C ARG A 173 -3.69 4.42 1.80
N GLU A 174 -3.37 5.50 1.11
CA GLU A 174 -2.59 5.45 -0.13
C GLU A 174 -1.26 4.74 0.10
N ARG A 175 -0.54 5.12 1.16
CA ARG A 175 0.77 4.55 1.47
C ARG A 175 0.72 3.08 1.85
N LEU A 176 -0.37 2.63 2.47
CA LEU A 176 -0.65 1.20 2.68
C LEU A 176 -0.74 0.44 1.35
N LEU A 177 -1.44 0.99 0.36
CA LEU A 177 -1.68 0.35 -0.93
C LEU A 177 -0.47 0.37 -1.85
N LEU A 178 0.26 1.48 -1.92
CA LEU A 178 1.34 1.66 -2.90
C LEU A 178 2.73 1.25 -2.40
N GLU A 179 2.95 1.20 -1.08
CA GLU A 179 4.26 0.93 -0.51
C GLU A 179 4.19 -0.22 0.52
N LEU A 180 3.59 0.04 1.68
CA LEU A 180 3.88 -0.77 2.86
C LEU A 180 3.32 -2.20 2.81
N ILE A 181 2.07 -2.39 2.37
CA ILE A 181 1.50 -3.74 2.29
C ILE A 181 2.18 -4.55 1.17
N PRO A 182 2.30 -4.04 -0.07
CA PRO A 182 3.04 -4.75 -1.12
C PRO A 182 4.48 -5.08 -0.72
N ASP A 183 5.25 -4.11 -0.23
CA ASP A 183 6.65 -4.34 0.14
C ASP A 183 6.78 -5.40 1.24
N THR A 184 5.90 -5.35 2.25
CA THR A 184 5.88 -6.35 3.33
C THR A 184 5.56 -7.74 2.78
N TYR A 185 4.56 -7.87 1.91
CA TYR A 185 4.13 -9.14 1.35
C TYR A 185 5.15 -9.75 0.38
N MET A 186 5.82 -8.90 -0.41
CA MET A 186 6.80 -9.33 -1.42
C MET A 186 8.13 -9.74 -0.77
N ASN A 187 8.55 -9.05 0.30
CA ASN A 187 9.79 -9.33 1.03
C ASN A 187 9.65 -10.39 2.15
N ARG A 188 8.56 -11.14 2.19
CA ARG A 188 8.39 -12.21 3.18
C ARG A 188 9.39 -13.36 2.94
N PRO A 189 9.79 -14.09 4.00
CA PRO A 189 10.58 -15.32 3.84
C PRO A 189 9.84 -16.36 2.99
N GLU A 190 10.57 -17.12 2.18
CA GLU A 190 10.01 -18.19 1.35
C GLU A 190 9.45 -19.36 2.16
N ASP A 191 9.97 -19.56 3.38
CA ASP A 191 9.56 -20.61 4.32
C ASP A 191 8.85 -19.97 5.53
N PRO A 192 7.55 -19.63 5.41
CA PRO A 192 6.80 -19.02 6.49
C PRO A 192 6.60 -20.01 7.64
N GLU A 193 6.47 -19.51 8.87
CA GLU A 193 6.13 -20.36 10.00
C GLU A 193 4.82 -21.11 9.71
N PRO A 194 4.76 -22.43 9.94
CA PRO A 194 3.53 -23.18 9.82
C PRO A 194 2.43 -22.51 10.64
N PHE A 195 1.24 -22.34 10.05
CA PHE A 195 0.06 -21.71 10.66
C PHE A 195 0.07 -20.18 10.78
N ASP A 196 1.09 -19.47 10.28
CA ASP A 196 1.00 -18.01 10.17
C ASP A 196 0.20 -17.60 8.93
N ASN A 197 -0.99 -17.02 9.16
CA ASN A 197 -1.82 -16.44 8.12
C ASN A 197 -1.50 -14.96 7.83
N GLU A 198 -0.30 -14.47 8.15
CA GLU A 198 0.15 -13.09 7.82
C GLU A 198 -0.12 -12.71 6.36
N PRO A 199 0.18 -13.56 5.35
CA PRO A 199 -0.12 -13.24 3.96
C PRO A 199 -1.60 -12.91 3.74
N GLU A 200 -2.51 -13.74 4.23
CA GLU A 200 -3.96 -13.54 4.08
C GLU A 200 -4.43 -12.30 4.83
N ARG A 201 -3.87 -12.01 6.02
CA ARG A 201 -4.18 -10.80 6.78
C ARG A 201 -3.74 -9.54 6.01
N LEU A 202 -2.58 -9.56 5.38
CA LEU A 202 -2.08 -8.46 4.53
C LEU A 202 -2.94 -8.25 3.28
N LEU A 203 -3.30 -9.33 2.58
CA LEU A 203 -4.19 -9.22 1.40
C LEU A 203 -5.58 -8.70 1.78
N THR A 204 -6.11 -9.12 2.93
CA THR A 204 -7.38 -8.61 3.46
C THR A 204 -7.27 -7.12 3.78
N ALA A 205 -6.19 -6.70 4.45
CA ALA A 205 -5.94 -5.29 4.74
C ALA A 205 -5.83 -4.46 3.47
N TYR A 206 -5.15 -4.96 2.44
CA TYR A 206 -5.05 -4.31 1.13
C TYR A 206 -6.44 -4.09 0.52
N ARG A 207 -7.27 -5.14 0.45
CA ARG A 207 -8.62 -5.06 -0.16
C ARG A 207 -9.54 -4.11 0.58
N VAL A 208 -9.58 -4.21 1.91
CA VAL A 208 -10.35 -3.28 2.74
C VAL A 208 -9.86 -1.84 2.56
N THR A 209 -8.55 -1.63 2.40
CA THR A 209 -8.02 -0.29 2.12
C THR A 209 -8.46 0.22 0.75
N MET A 210 -8.38 -0.60 -0.30
CA MET A 210 -8.78 -0.27 -1.67
C MET A 210 -10.26 0.13 -1.78
N GLU A 211 -11.12 -0.49 -0.97
CA GLU A 211 -12.55 -0.15 -0.89
C GLU A 211 -12.81 1.19 -0.17
N ASN A 212 -11.88 1.65 0.68
CA ASN A 212 -12.05 2.81 1.56
C ASN A 212 -11.10 3.98 1.19
N VAL A 213 -10.70 4.08 -0.08
CA VAL A 213 -9.96 5.22 -0.65
C VAL A 213 -10.76 5.90 -1.76
N SER A 214 -10.37 7.13 -2.13
CA SER A 214 -10.94 7.85 -3.26
C SER A 214 -10.63 7.19 -4.60
N ASP A 215 -11.39 7.58 -5.63
CA ASP A 215 -11.15 7.13 -7.01
C ASP A 215 -9.76 7.53 -7.52
N GLU A 216 -9.27 8.72 -7.15
CA GLU A 216 -7.92 9.18 -7.52
C GLU A 216 -6.83 8.21 -7.03
N ILE A 217 -6.93 7.73 -5.78
CA ILE A 217 -5.97 6.73 -5.26
C ILE A 217 -6.16 5.39 -5.96
N ARG A 218 -7.39 4.95 -6.23
CA ARG A 218 -7.64 3.70 -6.96
C ARG A 218 -7.01 3.73 -8.35
N GLU A 219 -7.11 4.86 -9.05
CA GLU A 219 -6.48 5.07 -10.35
C GLU A 219 -4.95 5.02 -10.25
N ARG A 220 -4.35 5.64 -9.21
CA ARG A 220 -2.89 5.56 -8.96
C ARG A 220 -2.43 4.14 -8.67
N VAL A 221 -3.20 3.36 -7.90
CA VAL A 221 -2.94 1.94 -7.64
C VAL A 221 -3.03 1.11 -8.92
N ALA A 222 -4.04 1.35 -9.76
CA ALA A 222 -4.17 0.69 -11.06
C ALA A 222 -3.02 1.05 -12.01
N ALA A 223 -2.59 2.32 -12.03
CA ALA A 223 -1.42 2.77 -12.79
C ALA A 223 -0.13 2.08 -12.32
N GLN A 224 0.03 1.88 -11.01
CA GLN A 224 1.15 1.13 -10.45
C GLN A 224 1.15 -0.33 -10.91
N PHE A 225 -0.01 -0.98 -10.97
CA PHE A 225 -0.11 -2.33 -11.51
C PHE A 225 0.29 -2.40 -12.99
N VAL A 226 -0.16 -1.44 -13.82
CA VAL A 226 0.27 -1.34 -15.23
C VAL A 226 1.78 -1.14 -15.34
N ARG A 227 2.38 -0.33 -14.48
CA ARG A 227 3.84 -0.16 -14.42
C ARG A 227 4.52 -1.49 -14.13
N ILE A 228 4.05 -2.23 -13.12
CA ILE A 228 4.59 -3.54 -12.73
C ILE A 228 4.54 -4.52 -13.91
N LEU A 229 3.41 -4.61 -14.62
CA LEU A 229 3.27 -5.50 -15.78
C LEU A 229 4.27 -5.21 -16.91
N ARG A 230 4.77 -3.98 -17.02
CA ARG A 230 5.64 -3.53 -18.11
C ARG A 230 7.12 -3.57 -17.75
N GLU A 231 7.45 -3.37 -16.48
CA GLU A 231 8.80 -3.07 -16.02
C GLU A 231 9.43 -4.19 -15.18
N GLU A 232 8.62 -4.95 -14.44
CA GLU A 232 9.11 -5.95 -13.49
C GLU A 232 9.24 -7.34 -14.16
N ASP A 233 9.96 -8.25 -13.50
CA ASP A 233 10.11 -9.63 -13.98
C ASP A 233 8.84 -10.48 -13.76
N GLY A 234 8.78 -11.60 -14.48
CA GLY A 234 7.61 -12.48 -14.47
C GLY A 234 7.24 -13.02 -13.09
N ASP A 235 8.23 -13.36 -12.26
CA ASP A 235 7.98 -13.92 -10.93
C ASP A 235 7.39 -12.85 -9.99
N TYR A 236 7.91 -11.62 -10.08
CA TYR A 236 7.36 -10.49 -9.35
C TYR A 236 5.92 -10.18 -9.79
N VAL A 237 5.69 -10.10 -11.11
CA VAL A 237 4.37 -9.84 -11.69
C VAL A 237 3.36 -10.90 -11.24
N ASP A 238 3.74 -12.17 -11.27
CA ASP A 238 2.90 -13.29 -10.88
C ASP A 238 2.49 -13.19 -9.40
N ARG A 239 3.46 -13.00 -8.51
CA ARG A 239 3.19 -12.85 -7.07
C ARG A 239 2.37 -11.62 -6.75
N TYR A 240 2.67 -10.48 -7.38
CA TYR A 240 1.95 -9.23 -7.15
C TYR A 240 0.51 -9.32 -7.64
N SER A 241 0.29 -9.80 -8.87
CA SER A 241 -1.05 -9.92 -9.46
C SER A 241 -1.93 -10.87 -8.65
N ALA A 242 -1.41 -12.04 -8.26
CA ALA A 242 -2.12 -12.99 -7.42
C ALA A 242 -2.51 -12.40 -6.04
N GLY A 243 -1.66 -11.56 -5.45
CA GLY A 243 -1.96 -10.90 -4.18
C GLY A 243 -2.96 -9.76 -4.31
N PHE A 244 -2.68 -8.82 -5.20
CA PHE A 244 -3.16 -7.44 -5.09
C PHE A 244 -4.06 -6.98 -6.22
N PHE A 245 -4.17 -7.72 -7.32
CA PHE A 245 -5.04 -7.35 -8.45
C PHE A 245 -6.22 -8.31 -8.61
N SER A 246 -7.41 -7.76 -8.86
CA SER A 246 -8.62 -8.51 -9.21
C SER A 246 -9.21 -7.96 -10.49
N ALA A 247 -9.88 -8.79 -11.29
CA ALA A 247 -10.45 -8.32 -12.56
C ALA A 247 -11.34 -7.06 -12.44
N PRO A 248 -12.17 -6.86 -11.38
CA PRO A 248 -12.94 -5.63 -11.22
C PRO A 248 -12.09 -4.37 -11.05
N ASP A 249 -10.82 -4.49 -10.66
CA ASP A 249 -9.90 -3.36 -10.55
C ASP A 249 -9.59 -2.73 -11.92
N ILE A 250 -9.85 -3.43 -13.04
CA ILE A 250 -9.75 -2.92 -14.41
C ILE A 250 -10.53 -1.60 -14.57
N ARG A 251 -11.65 -1.43 -13.85
CA ARG A 251 -12.45 -0.19 -13.91
C ARG A 251 -11.66 1.08 -13.57
N ASN A 252 -10.57 0.95 -12.80
CA ASN A 252 -9.72 2.06 -12.39
C ASN A 252 -8.46 2.19 -13.28
N VAL A 253 -8.27 1.28 -14.25
CA VAL A 253 -7.16 1.32 -15.20
C VAL A 253 -7.49 2.35 -16.30
N ALA A 254 -6.51 3.17 -16.67
CA ALA A 254 -6.69 4.10 -17.78
C ALA A 254 -6.99 3.34 -19.08
N LYS A 255 -8.00 3.78 -19.84
CA LYS A 255 -8.56 3.09 -21.02
C LYS A 255 -7.53 2.55 -22.01
N GLN A 256 -6.46 3.29 -22.27
CA GLN A 256 -5.39 2.87 -23.18
C GLN A 256 -4.59 1.64 -22.72
N TYR A 257 -4.66 1.28 -21.44
CA TYR A 257 -3.96 0.14 -20.85
C TYR A 257 -4.89 -1.03 -20.48
N GLU A 258 -6.21 -0.88 -20.58
CA GLU A 258 -7.16 -1.99 -20.35
C GLU A 258 -6.85 -3.22 -21.23
N PRO A 259 -6.52 -3.09 -22.54
CA PRO A 259 -6.19 -4.25 -23.37
C PRO A 259 -4.99 -5.04 -22.85
N LEU A 260 -3.94 -4.35 -22.37
CA LEU A 260 -2.75 -4.98 -21.81
C LEU A 260 -3.09 -5.82 -20.56
N VAL A 261 -3.87 -5.24 -19.64
CA VAL A 261 -4.27 -5.92 -18.40
C VAL A 261 -5.14 -7.12 -18.71
N ARG A 262 -6.11 -6.97 -19.63
CA ARG A 262 -7.00 -8.06 -20.04
C ARG A 262 -6.24 -9.20 -20.72
N GLU A 263 -5.31 -8.89 -21.62
CA GLU A 263 -4.47 -9.89 -22.27
C GLU A 263 -3.60 -10.65 -21.25
N PHE A 264 -3.03 -9.94 -20.28
CA PHE A 264 -2.29 -10.56 -19.19
C PHE A 264 -3.16 -11.54 -18.39
N LEU A 265 -4.34 -11.11 -17.93
CA LEU A 265 -5.24 -11.95 -17.13
C LEU A 265 -5.71 -13.19 -17.88
N LEU A 266 -6.16 -13.04 -19.13
CA LEU A 266 -6.63 -14.14 -19.96
C LEU A 266 -5.48 -15.08 -20.37
N GLY A 267 -4.27 -14.56 -20.52
CA GLY A 267 -3.08 -15.34 -20.82
C GLY A 267 -2.71 -16.36 -19.74
N ARG A 268 -3.10 -16.13 -18.47
CA ARG A 268 -2.79 -17.04 -17.36
C ARG A 268 -3.56 -18.36 -17.40
N ALA A 269 -4.76 -18.36 -18.00
CA ALA A 269 -5.59 -19.55 -18.11
C ALA A 269 -5.28 -20.34 -19.39
N ALA A 270 -4.02 -20.52 -19.77
CA ALA A 270 -3.63 -20.98 -21.11
C ALA A 270 -4.24 -22.33 -21.57
N ARG A 271 -4.61 -23.23 -20.64
CA ARG A 271 -5.24 -24.51 -20.97
C ARG A 271 -6.43 -24.89 -20.10
N THR A 272 -6.26 -24.89 -18.79
CA THR A 272 -7.31 -25.12 -17.80
C THR A 272 -7.16 -24.08 -16.70
N HIS A 273 -8.22 -23.87 -15.93
CA HIS A 273 -8.19 -23.01 -14.77
C HIS A 273 -7.62 -23.74 -13.56
N THR A 274 -6.86 -23.00 -12.76
CA THR A 274 -6.59 -23.32 -11.35
C THR A 274 -7.50 -22.48 -10.45
N ASN A 275 -7.61 -22.84 -9.17
CA ASN A 275 -8.29 -22.01 -8.16
C ASN A 275 -7.76 -20.56 -8.14
N GLU A 276 -6.47 -20.38 -8.40
CA GLU A 276 -5.85 -19.06 -8.47
C GLU A 276 -6.33 -18.27 -9.69
N THR A 277 -6.33 -18.88 -10.88
CA THR A 277 -6.83 -18.20 -12.09
C THR A 277 -8.32 -17.87 -12.01
N LEU A 278 -9.13 -18.76 -11.41
CA LEU A 278 -10.55 -18.49 -11.14
C LEU A 278 -10.70 -17.26 -10.25
N ARG A 279 -10.00 -17.25 -9.11
CA ARG A 279 -10.02 -16.11 -8.17
C ARG A 279 -9.62 -14.79 -8.84
N MET A 280 -8.58 -14.79 -9.68
CA MET A 280 -8.12 -13.58 -10.39
C MET A 280 -9.14 -13.08 -11.41
N LEU A 281 -9.78 -13.98 -12.15
CA LEU A 281 -10.73 -13.67 -13.22
C LEU A 281 -12.14 -13.37 -12.71
N LYS A 282 -12.42 -13.50 -11.41
CA LYS A 282 -13.76 -13.30 -10.86
C LYS A 282 -14.26 -11.89 -11.11
N GLY A 283 -15.38 -11.76 -11.82
CA GLY A 283 -16.00 -10.50 -12.20
C GLY A 283 -15.34 -9.82 -13.41
N ILE A 284 -14.68 -10.58 -14.28
CA ILE A 284 -14.02 -10.05 -15.47
C ILE A 284 -14.99 -9.76 -16.62
N ALA A 285 -16.13 -10.45 -16.69
CA ALA A 285 -17.02 -10.39 -17.84
C ALA A 285 -17.47 -8.97 -18.28
N PRO A 286 -17.77 -8.01 -17.37
CA PRO A 286 -18.10 -6.64 -17.76
C PRO A 286 -17.00 -5.90 -18.54
N PHE A 287 -15.76 -6.41 -18.50
CA PHE A 287 -14.59 -5.82 -19.12
C PHE A 287 -14.12 -6.59 -20.38
N LEU A 288 -14.82 -7.65 -20.79
CA LEU A 288 -14.43 -8.44 -21.96
C LEU A 288 -14.99 -7.88 -23.26
N GLU A 289 -14.23 -8.00 -24.33
CA GLU A 289 -14.67 -7.70 -25.70
C GLU A 289 -14.97 -8.99 -26.47
N LEU A 290 -15.64 -8.87 -27.61
CA LEU A 290 -15.98 -10.02 -28.46
C LEU A 290 -14.74 -10.83 -28.90
N SER A 291 -13.59 -10.16 -29.05
CA SER A 291 -12.31 -10.82 -29.37
C SER A 291 -11.76 -11.70 -28.26
N ASP A 292 -12.25 -11.54 -27.02
CA ASP A 292 -11.74 -12.24 -25.84
C ASP A 292 -12.48 -13.55 -25.56
N VAL A 293 -13.64 -13.77 -26.21
CA VAL A 293 -14.53 -14.92 -25.96
C VAL A 293 -13.77 -16.25 -25.98
N ASP A 294 -12.98 -16.51 -27.03
CA ASP A 294 -12.25 -17.76 -27.16
C ASP A 294 -11.19 -17.93 -26.05
N LYS A 295 -10.46 -16.86 -25.72
CA LYS A 295 -9.39 -16.88 -24.70
C LYS A 295 -9.96 -17.08 -23.30
N TRP A 296 -11.15 -16.52 -23.04
CA TRP A 296 -11.82 -16.60 -21.75
C TRP A 296 -12.60 -17.92 -21.57
N LEU A 297 -13.34 -18.36 -22.59
CA LEU A 297 -14.27 -19.48 -22.49
C LEU A 297 -13.59 -20.85 -22.64
N ASP A 298 -12.62 -20.99 -23.55
CA ASP A 298 -11.99 -22.29 -23.81
C ASP A 298 -11.38 -22.92 -22.55
N PRO A 299 -10.71 -22.17 -21.66
CA PRO A 299 -10.20 -22.71 -20.40
C PRO A 299 -11.32 -23.19 -19.46
N TYR A 300 -12.47 -22.52 -19.39
CA TYR A 300 -13.64 -23.01 -18.64
C TYR A 300 -14.13 -24.35 -19.18
N VAL A 301 -14.37 -24.43 -20.50
CA VAL A 301 -14.85 -25.67 -21.14
C VAL A 301 -13.87 -26.81 -20.88
N ARG A 302 -12.57 -26.58 -21.06
CA ARG A 302 -11.55 -27.61 -20.82
C ARG A 302 -11.48 -28.04 -19.36
N THR A 303 -11.63 -27.11 -18.42
CA THR A 303 -11.62 -27.42 -16.97
C THR A 303 -12.82 -28.27 -16.58
N ILE A 304 -14.02 -27.82 -16.95
CA ILE A 304 -15.29 -28.46 -16.59
C ILE A 304 -15.41 -29.86 -17.22
N THR A 305 -14.93 -30.01 -18.46
CA THR A 305 -15.01 -31.28 -19.20
C THR A 305 -13.78 -32.20 -19.00
N SER A 306 -12.78 -31.78 -18.22
CA SER A 306 -11.57 -32.57 -18.00
C SER A 306 -11.86 -33.82 -17.16
N SER A 307 -11.27 -34.95 -17.55
CA SER A 307 -11.29 -36.17 -16.71
C SER A 307 -10.19 -36.17 -15.63
N GLN A 308 -9.25 -35.21 -15.69
CA GLN A 308 -8.08 -35.15 -14.81
C GLN A 308 -8.24 -34.14 -13.66
N GLU A 309 -9.14 -33.18 -13.82
CA GLU A 309 -9.38 -32.16 -12.80
C GLU A 309 -10.30 -32.66 -11.70
N SER A 310 -10.10 -32.14 -10.48
CA SER A 310 -10.93 -32.50 -9.32
C SER A 310 -12.36 -31.97 -9.43
N ASP A 311 -13.32 -32.69 -8.85
CA ASP A 311 -14.73 -32.27 -8.87
C ASP A 311 -14.95 -30.93 -8.15
N SER A 312 -14.15 -30.63 -7.11
CA SER A 312 -14.19 -29.35 -6.43
C SER A 312 -13.80 -28.19 -7.35
N LEU A 313 -12.75 -28.36 -8.17
CA LEU A 313 -12.32 -27.33 -9.11
C LEU A 313 -13.35 -27.14 -10.24
N LYS A 314 -13.92 -28.24 -10.75
CA LYS A 314 -15.00 -28.18 -11.76
C LYS A 314 -16.23 -27.44 -11.24
N SER A 315 -16.66 -27.76 -10.00
CA SER A 315 -17.78 -27.08 -9.36
C SER A 315 -17.50 -25.59 -9.22
N HIS A 316 -16.33 -25.21 -8.72
CA HIS A 316 -15.94 -23.80 -8.59
C HIS A 316 -15.92 -23.08 -9.95
N ALA A 317 -15.40 -23.74 -11.00
CA ALA A 317 -15.41 -23.19 -12.35
C ALA A 317 -16.84 -22.97 -12.89
N LYS A 318 -17.77 -23.93 -12.66
CA LYS A 318 -19.18 -23.80 -13.04
C LYS A 318 -19.87 -22.66 -12.29
N ASP A 319 -19.69 -22.61 -10.97
CA ASP A 319 -20.29 -21.58 -10.11
C ASP A 319 -19.80 -20.19 -10.49
N GLN A 320 -18.50 -20.04 -10.79
CA GLN A 320 -17.99 -18.76 -11.25
C GLN A 320 -18.50 -18.43 -12.65
N PHE A 321 -18.45 -19.38 -13.59
CA PHE A 321 -18.92 -19.17 -14.97
C PHE A 321 -20.36 -18.65 -15.01
N SER A 322 -21.27 -19.23 -14.24
CA SER A 322 -22.67 -18.78 -14.19
C SER A 322 -22.80 -17.35 -13.62
N MET A 323 -22.01 -17.02 -12.59
CA MET A 323 -22.04 -15.70 -11.96
C MET A 323 -21.50 -14.57 -12.84
N GLU A 324 -20.65 -14.89 -13.83
CA GLU A 324 -20.10 -13.88 -14.76
C GLU A 324 -21.20 -13.25 -15.65
N PHE A 325 -22.29 -13.97 -15.91
CA PHE A 325 -23.39 -13.48 -16.75
C PHE A 325 -24.34 -12.49 -16.05
N ILE A 326 -24.19 -12.29 -14.74
CA ILE A 326 -24.93 -11.24 -14.01
C ILE A 326 -24.53 -9.84 -14.49
N GLY A 327 -23.29 -9.68 -14.97
CA GLY A 327 -22.73 -8.39 -15.37
C GLY A 327 -22.30 -8.29 -16.84
N SER A 328 -22.54 -9.32 -17.65
CA SER A 328 -22.15 -9.34 -19.07
C SER A 328 -23.18 -8.61 -19.96
N THR A 329 -22.92 -8.57 -21.26
CA THR A 329 -23.81 -7.91 -22.24
C THR A 329 -24.35 -8.92 -23.24
N GLY A 330 -25.58 -8.71 -23.72
CA GLY A 330 -26.23 -9.67 -24.62
C GLY A 330 -25.51 -9.93 -25.95
N GLU A 331 -24.63 -9.03 -26.42
CA GLU A 331 -23.78 -9.33 -27.59
C GLU A 331 -22.65 -10.31 -27.24
N PHE A 332 -22.01 -10.12 -26.10
CA PHE A 332 -20.98 -11.03 -25.60
C PHE A 332 -21.57 -12.40 -25.29
N ASP A 333 -22.74 -12.46 -24.64
CA ASP A 333 -23.41 -13.71 -24.28
C ASP A 333 -23.76 -14.54 -25.52
N ARG A 334 -24.27 -13.89 -26.58
CA ARG A 334 -24.51 -14.57 -27.87
C ARG A 334 -23.25 -15.14 -28.49
N ALA A 335 -22.12 -14.43 -28.38
CA ALA A 335 -20.84 -14.91 -28.88
C ALA A 335 -20.35 -16.11 -28.05
N VAL A 336 -20.55 -16.09 -26.73
CA VAL A 336 -20.28 -17.22 -25.84
C VAL A 336 -21.12 -18.44 -26.21
N THR A 337 -22.44 -18.29 -26.39
CA THR A 337 -23.33 -19.39 -26.81
C THR A 337 -22.89 -19.95 -28.17
N THR A 338 -22.54 -19.09 -29.13
CA THR A 338 -22.02 -19.51 -30.45
C THR A 338 -20.74 -20.33 -30.32
N ARG A 339 -19.85 -19.96 -29.41
CA ARG A 339 -18.60 -20.68 -29.15
C ARG A 339 -18.85 -22.00 -28.41
N LEU A 340 -19.77 -22.05 -27.45
CA LEU A 340 -20.22 -23.29 -26.80
C LEU A 340 -20.82 -24.27 -27.81
N ASP A 341 -21.62 -23.80 -28.78
CA ASP A 341 -22.14 -24.64 -29.86
C ASP A 341 -21.04 -25.24 -30.75
N ALA A 342 -19.92 -24.52 -30.94
CA ALA A 342 -18.75 -25.06 -31.64
C ALA A 342 -18.08 -26.19 -30.84
N TRP A 343 -17.95 -26.04 -29.52
CA TRP A 343 -17.45 -27.10 -28.63
C TRP A 343 -18.38 -28.31 -28.58
N HIS A 344 -19.69 -28.09 -28.42
CA HIS A 344 -20.71 -29.15 -28.42
C HIS A 344 -20.63 -29.99 -29.71
N ARG A 345 -20.61 -29.34 -30.87
CA ARG A 345 -20.45 -30.02 -32.17
C ARG A 345 -19.16 -30.83 -32.26
N THR A 346 -18.07 -30.32 -31.67
CA THR A 346 -16.77 -31.02 -31.65
C THR A 346 -16.83 -32.29 -30.81
N PHE A 347 -17.45 -32.24 -29.64
CA PHE A 347 -17.60 -33.41 -28.77
C PHE A 347 -18.57 -34.45 -29.33
N VAL A 348 -19.68 -34.04 -29.94
CA VAL A 348 -20.62 -34.94 -30.64
C VAL A 348 -19.93 -35.67 -31.79
N ARG A 349 -19.16 -34.96 -32.63
CA ARG A 349 -18.39 -35.58 -33.73
C ARG A 349 -17.34 -36.57 -33.22
N SER A 350 -16.81 -36.33 -32.03
CA SER A 350 -15.82 -37.20 -31.39
C SER A 350 -16.46 -38.33 -30.56
N ASN A 351 -17.79 -38.48 -30.62
CA ASN A 351 -18.58 -39.44 -29.86
C ASN A 351 -18.37 -39.37 -28.33
N ASN A 352 -18.06 -38.17 -27.80
CA ASN A 352 -17.85 -37.93 -26.39
C ASN A 352 -19.12 -37.32 -25.76
N THR A 353 -20.07 -38.20 -25.44
CA THR A 353 -21.41 -37.82 -24.97
C THR A 353 -21.41 -37.10 -23.62
N GLU A 354 -20.52 -37.49 -22.71
CA GLU A 354 -20.38 -36.86 -21.39
C GLU A 354 -19.92 -35.40 -21.50
N ARG A 355 -18.88 -35.13 -22.30
CA ARG A 355 -18.41 -33.76 -22.52
C ARG A 355 -19.40 -32.92 -23.30
N ALA A 356 -20.13 -33.51 -24.24
CA ALA A 356 -21.21 -32.82 -24.94
C ALA A 356 -22.31 -32.40 -23.96
N ALA A 357 -22.75 -33.29 -23.07
CA ALA A 357 -23.74 -32.96 -22.04
C ALA A 357 -23.28 -31.85 -21.09
N ALA A 358 -22.01 -31.86 -20.66
CA ALA A 358 -21.46 -30.80 -19.83
C ALA A 358 -21.40 -29.43 -20.53
N VAL A 359 -21.13 -29.39 -21.84
CA VAL A 359 -21.20 -28.13 -22.61
C VAL A 359 -22.65 -27.65 -22.77
N GLU A 360 -23.60 -28.56 -22.92
CA GLU A 360 -25.03 -28.20 -22.97
C GLU A 360 -25.49 -27.61 -21.63
N GLU A 361 -25.07 -28.20 -20.51
CA GLU A 361 -25.30 -27.63 -19.17
C GLU A 361 -24.71 -26.22 -19.02
N MET A 362 -23.51 -25.99 -19.57
CA MET A 362 -22.91 -24.63 -19.59
C MET A 362 -23.74 -23.65 -20.42
N LYS A 363 -24.37 -24.08 -21.52
CA LYS A 363 -25.23 -23.20 -22.32
C LYS A 363 -26.47 -22.78 -21.54
N ASP A 364 -27.09 -23.72 -20.83
CA ASP A 364 -28.24 -23.42 -19.97
C ASP A 364 -27.90 -22.34 -18.93
N MET A 365 -26.65 -22.31 -18.42
CA MET A 365 -26.20 -21.28 -17.48
C MET A 365 -26.14 -19.86 -18.08
N VAL A 366 -25.95 -19.74 -19.40
CA VAL A 366 -25.94 -18.44 -20.11
C VAL A 366 -27.37 -17.92 -20.31
N ASP A 367 -28.32 -18.83 -20.51
CA ASP A 367 -29.71 -18.50 -20.86
C ASP A 367 -30.61 -18.23 -19.65
N ILE A 368 -30.14 -18.45 -18.41
CA ILE A 368 -30.90 -18.15 -17.19
C ILE A 368 -30.84 -16.64 -16.89
N PRO A 369 -31.95 -15.89 -16.99
CA PRO A 369 -31.99 -14.52 -16.51
C PRO A 369 -31.98 -14.53 -14.98
N PHE A 370 -30.93 -13.96 -14.39
CA PHE A 370 -30.84 -13.71 -12.95
C PHE A 370 -31.40 -12.34 -12.56
#